data_AF-A0A960RPY3-F1
#
_entry.id   AF-A0A960RPY3-F1
#
_cell.length_a   1.000
_cell.length_b   1.000
_cell.length_c   1.000
_cell.angle_alpha   90.00
_cell.angle_beta   90.00
_cell.angle_gamma   90.00
#
_symmetry.space_group_name_H-M   'P 1'
#
loop_
_entity.id
_entity.type
_entity.pdbx_description
1 polymer ?
#
loop_
_entity_poly.entity_id
_entity_poly.type
_entity_poly.pdbx_seq_one_letter_code
_entity_poly.pdbx_strand_id
1 'polypeptide(L)'
;MTDKTLGDYELKLSTFKEIDLVQFQTEEFQSLNSYDKHAKINLYLTDLIRSTPKPCFLLAAVVDFIDKICTEKIILRFNFQSYELWLNQFSGLTPDENLEIRAAIMGKRVPRDAYQVFFPIGMDKSFDGTHFVTAHASPDLDTTVASFWGWVDAFAARVGKGLHAWNLPGGSPNAQVEIDQLFFKQFGNNVFKHLAKTGLSLTLSSYDLMTQQGLIKKLLSEPALSVDHERNQNAIVLIDQEGYYIGDWRNIDVEGVRQVIMSLYTCLSWFENNLHMRLISLFAQKDLHLNDIPAFMEKVVKCKLGECTPAKEFAPKQRQALEDYFQKVLGLSQGLNATFQELAKALEDKKFATFEDFTLAIKKFMSTDLFDKQGKLKEDRPLIFAHLENIVKELEASMRSIQSYVEKLQAAFQIKTEVFGFKPSYLSHRDELAEIEAKMASYPYLTVNYLGDKGRHVPVGIIPSTTLRKPTLGTVTLRDFSNREETKIPPYLEVISVIDHHKTELTTKAPPMLLICDA
;
A
#
# COMPACT_ATOMS: atom_id res chain seq x y z
N MET A 1 -2.67 -45.59 3.14
CA MET A 1 -1.49 -44.81 3.52
C MET A 1 -0.29 -45.54 2.93
N THR A 2 0.46 -44.92 2.04
CA THR A 2 1.67 -45.52 1.48
C THR A 2 2.78 -45.46 2.54
N ASP A 3 3.31 -46.62 2.94
CA ASP A 3 4.44 -46.81 3.87
C ASP A 3 5.76 -46.24 3.31
N LYS A 4 5.82 -44.94 3.05
CA LYS A 4 7.07 -44.22 2.74
C LYS A 4 7.46 -43.36 3.93
N THR A 5 8.59 -43.70 4.52
CA THR A 5 9.29 -42.89 5.52
C THR A 5 10.03 -41.72 4.85
N LEU A 6 10.47 -40.74 5.64
CA LEU A 6 11.24 -39.59 5.13
C LEU A 6 12.54 -40.00 4.42
N GLY A 7 13.13 -41.15 4.77
CA GLY A 7 14.32 -41.70 4.14
C GLY A 7 14.08 -42.33 2.76
N ASP A 8 12.82 -42.58 2.39
CA ASP A 8 12.46 -43.21 1.11
C ASP A 8 12.32 -42.19 -0.04
N TYR A 9 12.55 -40.90 0.24
CA TYR A 9 12.52 -39.82 -0.74
C TYR A 9 13.93 -39.55 -1.28
N GLU A 10 14.14 -39.77 -2.58
CA GLU A 10 15.41 -39.47 -3.24
C GLU A 10 15.71 -37.97 -3.25
N LEU A 11 16.84 -37.58 -2.66
CA LEU A 11 17.37 -36.22 -2.70
C LEU A 11 18.47 -36.11 -3.75
N LYS A 12 18.30 -35.19 -4.70
CA LYS A 12 19.30 -34.91 -5.73
C LYS A 12 19.71 -33.44 -5.70
N LEU A 13 20.88 -33.16 -5.13
CA LEU A 13 21.51 -31.83 -5.20
C LEU A 13 21.58 -31.40 -6.66
N SER A 14 20.96 -30.26 -6.95
CA SER A 14 20.83 -29.73 -8.31
C SER A 14 21.29 -28.28 -8.35
N THR A 15 21.84 -27.86 -9.48
CA THR A 15 22.22 -26.48 -9.76
C THR A 15 21.41 -25.94 -10.93
N PHE A 16 21.31 -24.61 -11.03
CA PHE A 16 20.78 -23.98 -12.24
C PHE A 16 21.82 -24.13 -13.37
N LYS A 17 21.38 -24.64 -14.53
CA LYS A 17 22.28 -24.94 -15.66
C LYS A 17 22.93 -23.67 -16.23
N GLU A 18 22.15 -22.61 -16.40
CA GLU A 18 22.61 -21.30 -16.86
C GLU A 18 21.81 -20.21 -16.12
N ILE A 19 22.51 -19.25 -15.51
CA ILE A 19 21.91 -18.07 -14.90
C ILE A 19 22.31 -16.90 -15.80
N ASP A 20 21.38 -16.46 -16.64
CA ASP A 20 21.58 -15.29 -17.50
C ASP A 20 21.17 -14.01 -16.76
N LEU A 21 22.18 -13.31 -16.25
CA LEU A 21 22.01 -12.03 -15.57
C LEU A 21 22.03 -10.83 -16.54
N VAL A 22 22.35 -11.03 -17.82
CA VAL A 22 22.47 -9.94 -18.82
C VAL A 22 21.14 -9.20 -18.98
N GLN A 23 20.01 -9.91 -18.87
CA GLN A 23 18.68 -9.30 -18.91
C GLN A 23 18.47 -8.21 -17.84
N PHE A 24 19.16 -8.30 -16.69
CA PHE A 24 19.08 -7.32 -15.60
C PHE A 24 20.03 -6.12 -15.79
N GLN A 25 20.82 -6.12 -16.87
CA GLN A 25 21.69 -5.01 -17.26
C GLN A 25 21.08 -4.15 -18.37
N THR A 26 19.92 -4.54 -18.90
CA THR A 26 19.20 -3.80 -19.95
C THR A 26 18.70 -2.43 -19.46
N GLU A 27 18.64 -1.45 -20.36
CA GLU A 27 18.06 -0.12 -20.06
C GLU A 27 16.61 -0.23 -19.58
N GLU A 28 15.83 -1.15 -20.17
CA GLU A 28 14.46 -1.44 -19.75
C GLU A 28 14.43 -1.84 -18.27
N PHE A 29 15.25 -2.81 -17.85
CA PHE A 29 15.30 -3.22 -16.45
C PHE A 29 15.79 -2.09 -15.54
N GLN A 30 16.82 -1.35 -15.96
CA GLN A 30 17.38 -0.27 -15.15
C GLN A 30 16.41 0.90 -14.93
N SER A 31 15.49 1.12 -15.89
CA SER A 31 14.42 2.11 -15.79
C SER A 31 13.31 1.75 -14.80
N LEU A 32 13.20 0.48 -14.40
CA LEU A 32 12.21 0.03 -13.42
C LEU A 32 12.51 0.59 -12.03
N ASN A 33 11.46 0.85 -11.26
CA ASN A 33 11.61 1.16 -9.84
C ASN A 33 12.10 -0.08 -9.06
N SER A 34 12.60 0.14 -7.85
CA SER A 34 13.09 -0.94 -6.98
C SER A 34 12.10 -2.10 -6.80
N TYR A 35 10.79 -1.84 -6.70
CA TYR A 35 9.79 -2.89 -6.48
C TYR A 35 9.64 -3.79 -7.72
N ASP A 36 9.54 -3.20 -8.91
CA ASP A 36 9.41 -3.93 -10.17
C ASP A 36 10.68 -4.72 -10.51
N LYS A 37 11.85 -4.20 -10.13
CA LYS A 37 13.12 -4.95 -10.21
C LYS A 37 13.08 -6.22 -9.36
N HIS A 38 12.64 -6.13 -8.10
CA HIS A 38 12.49 -7.31 -7.25
C HIS A 38 11.48 -8.31 -7.85
N ALA A 39 10.35 -7.83 -8.37
CA ALA A 39 9.34 -8.69 -8.97
C ALA A 39 9.88 -9.47 -10.18
N LYS A 40 10.61 -8.80 -11.09
CA LYS A 40 11.24 -9.46 -12.26
C LYS A 40 12.29 -10.50 -11.83
N ILE A 41 13.14 -10.19 -10.85
CA ILE A 41 14.16 -11.13 -10.35
C ILE A 41 13.52 -12.35 -9.69
N ASN A 42 12.51 -12.14 -8.85
CA ASN A 42 11.81 -13.23 -8.17
C ASN A 42 11.05 -14.14 -9.16
N LEU A 43 10.46 -13.56 -10.20
CA LEU A 43 9.83 -14.33 -11.27
C LEU A 43 10.87 -15.20 -12.00
N TYR A 44 12.01 -14.61 -12.37
CA TYR A 44 13.10 -15.36 -13.01
C TYR A 44 13.62 -16.51 -12.14
N LEU A 45 13.83 -16.28 -10.84
CA LEU A 45 14.21 -17.34 -9.89
C LEU A 45 13.14 -18.45 -9.82
N THR A 46 11.85 -18.09 -9.84
CA THR A 46 10.75 -19.05 -9.84
C THR A 46 10.75 -19.91 -11.10
N ASP A 47 11.03 -19.31 -12.26
CA ASP A 47 11.11 -20.02 -13.54
C ASP A 47 12.32 -20.96 -13.61
N LEU A 48 13.46 -20.57 -13.04
CA LEU A 48 14.62 -21.45 -12.87
C LEU A 48 14.29 -22.67 -12.00
N ILE A 49 13.57 -22.46 -10.90
CA ILE A 49 13.12 -23.55 -10.01
C ILE A 49 12.15 -24.48 -10.75
N ARG A 50 11.17 -23.94 -11.48
CA ARG A 50 10.16 -24.71 -12.23
C ARG A 50 10.76 -25.53 -13.37
N SER A 51 11.74 -24.98 -14.07
CA SER A 51 12.39 -25.63 -15.21
C SER A 51 13.39 -26.71 -14.80
N THR A 52 13.76 -26.79 -13.52
CA THR A 52 14.67 -27.83 -13.03
C THR A 52 13.95 -29.19 -12.96
N PRO A 53 14.50 -30.25 -13.59
CA PRO A 53 13.92 -31.60 -13.52
C PRO A 53 13.85 -32.13 -12.09
N LYS A 54 12.68 -32.66 -11.70
CA LYS A 54 12.43 -33.28 -10.39
C LYS A 54 12.76 -34.79 -10.42
N PRO A 55 13.16 -35.42 -9.29
CA PRO A 55 13.40 -34.82 -7.97
C PRO A 55 14.67 -33.95 -7.97
N CYS A 56 14.62 -32.82 -7.27
CA CYS A 56 15.74 -31.88 -7.15
C CYS A 56 15.72 -31.21 -5.78
N PHE A 57 16.91 -30.94 -5.24
CA PHE A 57 17.14 -30.13 -4.03
C PHE A 57 17.92 -28.88 -4.43
N LEU A 58 17.26 -27.72 -4.35
CA LEU A 58 17.74 -26.46 -4.93
C LEU A 58 18.15 -25.39 -3.93
N LEU A 59 18.12 -25.64 -2.62
CA LEU A 59 18.46 -24.62 -1.61
C LEU A 59 19.84 -23.97 -1.87
N ALA A 60 20.86 -24.77 -2.17
CA ALA A 60 22.19 -24.27 -2.51
C ALA A 60 22.19 -23.40 -3.78
N ALA A 61 21.46 -23.81 -4.81
CA ALA A 61 21.33 -23.05 -6.07
C ALA A 61 20.60 -21.72 -5.87
N VAL A 62 19.57 -21.70 -5.00
CA VAL A 62 18.85 -20.48 -4.64
C VAL A 62 19.74 -19.51 -3.87
N VAL A 63 20.53 -20.01 -2.91
CA VAL A 63 21.50 -19.18 -2.16
C VAL A 63 22.56 -18.60 -3.10
N ASP A 64 23.12 -19.41 -4.00
CA ASP A 64 24.08 -18.95 -5.01
C ASP A 64 23.47 -17.89 -5.95
N PHE A 65 22.23 -18.07 -6.38
CA PHE A 65 21.52 -17.07 -7.18
C PHE A 65 21.38 -15.73 -6.44
N ILE A 66 20.90 -15.76 -5.19
CA ILE A 66 20.75 -14.57 -4.35
C ILE A 66 22.10 -13.86 -4.18
N ASP A 67 23.16 -14.64 -3.95
CA ASP A 67 24.50 -14.10 -3.77
C ASP A 67 25.05 -13.43 -5.02
N LYS A 68 24.80 -14.01 -6.20
CA LYS A 68 25.15 -13.41 -7.49
C LYS A 68 24.42 -12.09 -7.72
N ILE A 69 23.10 -12.04 -7.47
CA ILE A 69 22.31 -10.79 -7.57
C ILE A 69 22.91 -9.68 -6.70
N CYS A 70 23.30 -10.02 -5.46
CA CYS A 70 23.88 -9.06 -4.51
C CYS A 70 25.30 -8.63 -4.91
N THR A 71 26.13 -9.58 -5.35
CA THR A 71 27.54 -9.35 -5.72
C THR A 71 27.65 -8.48 -6.97
N GLU A 72 26.81 -8.73 -7.96
CA GLU A 72 26.68 -7.93 -9.18
C GLU A 72 25.95 -6.59 -8.94
N LYS A 73 25.49 -6.33 -7.71
CA LYS A 73 24.77 -5.11 -7.31
C LYS A 73 23.54 -4.82 -8.18
N ILE A 74 22.90 -5.85 -8.72
CA ILE A 74 21.66 -5.73 -9.49
C ILE A 74 20.57 -5.15 -8.58
N ILE A 75 20.51 -5.66 -7.34
CA ILE A 75 19.73 -5.09 -6.24
C ILE A 75 20.60 -5.13 -4.97
N LEU A 76 20.63 -4.01 -4.23
CA LEU A 76 21.50 -3.86 -3.06
C LEU A 76 21.14 -4.76 -1.87
N ARG A 77 19.87 -5.16 -1.75
CA ARG A 77 19.34 -5.89 -0.60
C ARG A 77 18.34 -6.95 -1.05
N PHE A 78 18.85 -8.10 -1.44
CA PHE A 78 18.05 -9.26 -1.82
C PHE A 78 18.44 -10.45 -0.93
N ASN A 79 17.46 -11.12 -0.33
CA ASN A 79 17.67 -12.26 0.55
C ASN A 79 16.54 -13.28 0.43
N PHE A 80 16.68 -14.43 1.08
CA PHE A 80 15.70 -15.50 0.95
C PHE A 80 14.31 -15.12 1.49
N GLN A 81 14.26 -14.36 2.59
CA GLN A 81 12.99 -13.86 3.15
C GLN A 81 12.25 -12.93 2.17
N SER A 82 12.98 -12.12 1.40
CA SER A 82 12.38 -11.26 0.39
C SER A 82 11.78 -12.05 -0.77
N TYR A 83 12.42 -13.16 -1.16
CA TYR A 83 11.87 -14.09 -2.14
C TYR A 83 10.65 -14.83 -1.57
N GLU A 84 10.71 -15.31 -0.33
CA GLU A 84 9.58 -15.98 0.31
C GLU A 84 8.37 -15.06 0.45
N LEU A 85 8.59 -13.80 0.85
CA LEU A 85 7.52 -12.82 0.89
C LEU A 85 6.89 -12.64 -0.49
N TRP A 86 7.72 -12.47 -1.53
CA TRP A 86 7.24 -12.39 -2.91
C TRP A 86 6.40 -13.62 -3.27
N LEU A 87 6.89 -14.81 -2.93
CA LEU A 87 6.22 -16.07 -3.17
C LEU A 87 4.83 -16.13 -2.50
N ASN A 88 4.72 -15.59 -1.28
CA ASN A 88 3.50 -15.64 -0.49
C ASN A 88 2.48 -14.53 -0.82
N GLN A 89 2.95 -13.32 -1.18
CA GLN A 89 2.10 -12.13 -1.27
C GLN A 89 1.93 -11.60 -2.70
N PHE A 90 2.85 -11.91 -3.62
CA PHE A 90 2.94 -11.21 -4.91
C PHE A 90 3.02 -12.13 -6.14
N SER A 91 3.40 -13.40 -5.95
CA SER A 91 3.65 -14.33 -7.05
C SER A 91 2.40 -14.71 -7.87
N GLY A 92 1.20 -14.51 -7.30
CA GLY A 92 -0.05 -14.97 -7.90
C GLY A 92 -0.23 -16.49 -7.92
N LEU A 93 0.71 -17.25 -7.33
CA LEU A 93 0.65 -18.71 -7.29
C LEU A 93 -0.47 -19.21 -6.38
N THR A 94 -1.10 -20.30 -6.80
CA THR A 94 -2.01 -21.05 -5.94
C THR A 94 -1.25 -21.68 -4.75
N PRO A 95 -1.95 -22.07 -3.67
CA PRO A 95 -1.32 -22.73 -2.53
C PRO A 95 -0.53 -23.98 -2.92
N ASP A 96 -1.02 -24.78 -3.87
CA ASP A 96 -0.35 -26.00 -4.33
C ASP A 96 0.90 -25.71 -5.16
N GLU A 97 0.84 -24.74 -6.09
CA GLU A 97 2.02 -24.31 -6.84
C GLU A 97 3.11 -23.76 -5.92
N ASN A 98 2.73 -22.97 -4.92
CA ASN A 98 3.65 -22.44 -3.91
C ASN A 98 4.33 -23.60 -3.13
N LEU A 99 3.56 -24.62 -2.74
CA LEU A 99 4.11 -25.83 -2.12
C LEU A 99 5.05 -26.60 -3.07
N GLU A 100 4.77 -26.63 -4.38
CA GLU A 100 5.67 -27.27 -5.35
C GLU A 100 7.00 -26.55 -5.50
N ILE A 101 6.99 -25.22 -5.49
CA ILE A 101 8.23 -24.41 -5.47
C ILE A 101 9.02 -24.72 -4.20
N ARG A 102 8.37 -24.67 -3.03
CA ARG A 102 9.01 -24.98 -1.73
C ARG A 102 9.60 -26.39 -1.70
N ALA A 103 8.87 -27.37 -2.23
CA ALA A 103 9.32 -28.75 -2.31
C ALA A 103 10.55 -28.92 -3.20
N ALA A 104 10.63 -28.22 -4.34
CA ALA A 104 11.81 -28.24 -5.21
C ALA A 104 13.03 -27.57 -4.53
N ILE A 105 12.81 -26.48 -3.79
CA ILE A 105 13.87 -25.85 -2.99
C ILE A 105 14.38 -26.79 -1.91
N MET A 106 13.50 -27.54 -1.24
CA MET A 106 13.83 -28.40 -0.10
C MET A 106 14.05 -29.87 -0.44
N GLY A 107 14.02 -30.26 -1.72
CA GLY A 107 14.33 -31.62 -2.15
C GLY A 107 13.14 -32.58 -2.16
N LYS A 108 12.08 -32.28 -1.42
CA LYS A 108 11.02 -33.24 -1.10
C LYS A 108 9.64 -32.58 -1.02
N ARG A 109 8.62 -33.20 -1.63
CA ARG A 109 7.20 -32.89 -1.42
C ARG A 109 6.63 -33.91 -0.45
N VAL A 110 6.60 -33.55 0.82
CA VAL A 110 6.12 -34.44 1.90
C VAL A 110 4.74 -33.95 2.36
N PRO A 111 3.74 -34.85 2.50
CA PRO A 111 2.47 -34.51 3.13
C PRO A 111 2.67 -33.92 4.54
N ARG A 112 1.84 -32.94 4.93
CA ARG A 112 2.01 -32.22 6.21
C ARG A 112 1.92 -33.12 7.44
N ASP A 113 1.04 -34.11 7.39
CA ASP A 113 0.86 -35.14 8.42
C ASP A 113 2.10 -36.03 8.57
N ALA A 114 2.79 -36.33 7.47
CA ALA A 114 4.01 -37.14 7.50
C ALA A 114 5.18 -36.46 8.23
N TYR A 115 5.19 -35.12 8.37
CA TYR A 115 6.18 -34.44 9.21
C TYR A 115 6.01 -34.82 10.69
N GLN A 116 4.80 -35.09 11.17
CA GLN A 116 4.54 -35.34 12.61
C GLN A 116 5.35 -36.50 13.20
N VAL A 117 5.71 -37.48 12.37
CA VAL A 117 6.37 -38.71 12.81
C VAL A 117 7.79 -38.44 13.32
N PHE A 118 8.50 -37.50 12.71
CA PHE A 118 9.90 -37.20 13.02
C PHE A 118 10.08 -35.78 13.58
N PHE A 119 9.20 -34.86 13.19
CA PHE A 119 9.24 -33.46 13.57
C PHE A 119 7.79 -33.00 13.81
N PRO A 120 7.31 -32.94 15.06
CA PRO A 120 5.93 -32.54 15.37
C PRO A 120 5.73 -31.04 15.08
N ILE A 121 5.66 -30.68 13.80
CA ILE A 121 5.51 -29.31 13.29
C ILE A 121 4.22 -29.23 12.49
N GLY A 122 3.36 -28.25 12.76
CA GLY A 122 2.13 -28.06 11.99
C GLY A 122 0.92 -28.83 12.52
N MET A 123 1.03 -30.09 12.94
CA MET A 123 -0.13 -30.93 13.33
C MET A 123 -1.28 -30.89 12.29
N ASP A 124 -0.93 -30.93 11.00
CA ASP A 124 -1.85 -30.72 9.87
C ASP A 124 -2.60 -29.37 9.85
N LYS A 125 -2.15 -28.40 10.66
CA LYS A 125 -2.68 -27.03 10.73
C LYS A 125 -1.69 -26.05 10.12
N SER A 126 -2.23 -25.02 9.48
CA SER A 126 -1.49 -23.82 9.09
C SER A 126 -1.75 -22.70 10.10
N PHE A 127 -0.68 -22.16 10.67
CA PHE A 127 -0.75 -21.11 11.67
C PHE A 127 -0.75 -19.73 11.01
N ASP A 128 -1.49 -18.78 11.59
CA ASP A 128 -1.46 -17.39 11.15
C ASP A 128 -0.11 -16.74 11.50
N GLY A 129 0.31 -15.78 10.66
CA GLY A 129 1.53 -15.00 10.89
C GLY A 129 2.82 -15.70 10.50
N THR A 130 3.94 -15.07 10.85
CA THR A 130 5.30 -15.57 10.59
C THR A 130 5.67 -16.67 11.59
N HIS A 131 6.35 -17.70 11.09
CA HIS A 131 6.87 -18.81 11.89
C HIS A 131 8.39 -18.66 12.05
N PHE A 132 8.86 -18.65 13.29
CA PHE A 132 10.27 -18.64 13.62
C PHE A 132 10.75 -20.04 13.98
N VAL A 133 11.94 -20.40 13.52
CA VAL A 133 12.70 -21.53 14.09
C VAL A 133 14.00 -20.94 14.61
N THR A 134 14.21 -21.03 15.92
CA THR A 134 15.31 -20.31 16.58
C THR A 134 16.30 -21.25 17.22
N ALA A 135 17.59 -20.92 17.11
CA ALA A 135 18.63 -21.41 18.01
C ALA A 135 18.56 -20.67 19.36
N HIS A 136 19.30 -21.13 20.39
CA HIS A 136 19.41 -20.39 21.65
C HIS A 136 20.24 -19.11 21.48
N ALA A 137 20.34 -18.31 22.54
CA ALA A 137 20.94 -16.96 22.49
C ALA A 137 22.44 -16.93 22.11
N SER A 138 23.15 -18.06 22.22
CA SER A 138 24.58 -18.19 21.96
C SER A 138 24.85 -19.43 21.09
N PRO A 139 24.37 -19.47 19.84
CA PRO A 139 24.27 -20.70 19.06
C PRO A 139 25.60 -21.47 18.99
N ASP A 140 25.54 -22.75 19.35
CA ASP A 140 26.60 -23.73 19.15
C ASP A 140 26.30 -24.59 17.90
N LEU A 141 27.11 -25.63 17.67
CA LEU A 141 26.95 -26.49 16.51
C LEU A 141 25.59 -27.20 16.49
N ASP A 142 25.21 -27.80 17.62
CA ASP A 142 24.03 -28.64 17.73
C ASP A 142 22.76 -27.82 17.49
N THR A 143 22.65 -26.65 18.11
CA THR A 143 21.51 -25.74 17.94
C THR A 143 21.46 -25.10 16.58
N THR A 144 22.61 -24.81 15.98
CA THR A 144 22.67 -24.30 14.61
C THR A 144 22.15 -25.34 13.62
N VAL A 145 22.59 -26.59 13.75
CA VAL A 145 22.15 -27.70 12.88
C VAL A 145 20.68 -28.02 13.11
N ALA A 146 20.26 -28.18 14.36
CA ALA A 146 18.89 -28.55 14.72
C ALA A 146 17.87 -27.46 14.31
N SER A 147 18.18 -26.18 14.56
CA SER A 147 17.33 -25.06 14.14
C SER A 147 17.26 -24.90 12.62
N PHE A 148 18.38 -25.13 11.90
CA PHE A 148 18.39 -25.09 10.44
C PHE A 148 17.46 -26.15 9.83
N TRP A 149 17.58 -27.40 10.25
CA TRP A 149 16.71 -28.47 9.74
C TRP A 149 15.24 -28.26 10.17
N GLY A 150 15.02 -27.75 11.38
CA GLY A 150 13.70 -27.30 11.79
C GLY A 150 13.11 -26.23 10.86
N TRP A 151 13.92 -25.27 10.40
CA TRP A 151 13.50 -24.25 9.44
C TRP A 151 13.24 -24.83 8.05
N VAL A 152 14.10 -25.73 7.56
CA VAL A 152 13.92 -26.44 6.29
C VAL A 152 12.56 -27.14 6.26
N ASP A 153 12.23 -27.88 7.32
CA ASP A 153 10.96 -28.58 7.41
C ASP A 153 9.78 -27.62 7.56
N ALA A 154 9.92 -26.56 8.37
CA ALA A 154 8.87 -25.56 8.53
C ALA A 154 8.54 -24.82 7.22
N PHE A 155 9.58 -24.44 6.46
CA PHE A 155 9.45 -23.81 5.14
C PHE A 155 8.82 -24.76 4.12
N ALA A 156 9.27 -26.03 4.07
CA ALA A 156 8.75 -27.03 3.16
C ALA A 156 7.28 -27.37 3.43
N ALA A 157 6.93 -27.55 4.70
CA ALA A 157 5.56 -27.86 5.14
C ALA A 157 4.63 -26.63 5.12
N ARG A 158 5.18 -25.42 4.92
CA ARG A 158 4.47 -24.13 5.00
C ARG A 158 3.65 -24.06 6.30
N VAL A 159 4.35 -24.19 7.43
CA VAL A 159 3.76 -24.19 8.78
C VAL A 159 2.97 -22.91 9.03
N GLY A 160 3.55 -21.75 8.73
CA GLY A 160 2.91 -20.44 8.82
C GLY A 160 2.32 -19.94 7.50
N LYS A 161 1.33 -19.05 7.57
CA LYS A 161 0.82 -18.29 6.42
C LYS A 161 1.71 -17.11 6.04
N GLY A 162 2.48 -16.60 7.00
CA GLY A 162 3.49 -15.55 6.82
C GLY A 162 4.83 -16.10 6.35
N LEU A 163 5.93 -15.55 6.86
CA LEU A 163 7.29 -15.97 6.53
C LEU A 163 7.74 -17.17 7.39
N HIS A 164 8.80 -17.85 6.95
CA HIS A 164 9.51 -18.86 7.73
C HIS A 164 10.93 -18.36 7.98
N ALA A 165 11.17 -17.86 9.19
CA ALA A 165 12.43 -17.24 9.56
C ALA A 165 13.29 -18.21 10.37
N TRP A 166 14.47 -18.55 9.83
CA TRP A 166 15.53 -19.14 10.64
C TRP A 166 16.19 -18.05 11.45
N ASN A 167 16.05 -18.10 12.77
CA ASN A 167 16.66 -17.15 13.68
C ASN A 167 17.91 -17.77 14.32
N LEU A 168 19.04 -17.12 14.11
CA LEU A 168 20.34 -17.53 14.63
C LEU A 168 20.95 -16.34 15.38
N PRO A 169 20.56 -16.12 16.66
CA PRO A 169 20.98 -14.95 17.43
C PRO A 169 22.49 -14.76 17.42
N GLY A 170 22.97 -13.57 17.05
CA GLY A 170 24.41 -13.28 17.01
C GLY A 170 25.16 -13.86 15.80
N GLY A 171 24.50 -14.66 14.96
CA GLY A 171 25.06 -15.23 13.74
C GLY A 171 25.64 -16.63 13.91
N SER A 172 26.33 -17.11 12.89
CA SER A 172 26.94 -18.45 12.90
C SER A 172 27.98 -18.58 14.00
N PRO A 173 28.10 -19.76 14.66
CA PRO A 173 29.21 -20.04 15.56
C PRO A 173 30.56 -19.81 14.88
N ASN A 174 31.58 -19.48 15.67
CA ASN A 174 32.94 -19.26 15.17
C ASN A 174 33.43 -20.48 14.37
N ALA A 175 34.29 -20.24 13.36
CA ALA A 175 34.71 -21.24 12.37
C ALA A 175 35.16 -22.57 13.00
N GLN A 176 34.24 -23.53 13.01
CA GLN A 176 34.44 -24.93 13.32
C GLN A 176 34.52 -25.71 12.00
N VAL A 177 35.30 -26.80 11.97
CA VAL A 177 35.47 -27.64 10.78
C VAL A 177 34.11 -28.21 10.32
N GLU A 178 33.24 -28.47 11.28
CA GLU A 178 31.89 -28.99 11.12
C GLU A 178 30.98 -27.99 10.39
N ILE A 179 31.09 -26.68 10.68
CA ILE A 179 30.32 -25.65 9.97
C ILE A 179 30.72 -25.57 8.49
N ASP A 180 32.01 -25.68 8.20
CA ASP A 180 32.49 -25.75 6.81
C ASP A 180 31.90 -26.97 6.07
N GLN A 181 31.93 -28.14 6.71
CA GLN A 181 31.45 -29.39 6.11
C GLN A 181 29.93 -29.45 5.94
N LEU A 182 29.18 -29.01 6.96
CA LEU A 182 27.72 -29.12 7.02
C LEU A 182 27.01 -27.98 6.29
N PHE A 183 27.60 -26.78 6.26
CA PHE A 183 26.95 -25.58 5.71
C PHE A 183 27.68 -25.04 4.47
N PHE A 184 28.94 -24.63 4.59
CA PHE A 184 29.60 -23.90 3.49
C PHE A 184 29.81 -24.75 2.24
N LYS A 185 30.26 -26.00 2.40
CA LYS A 185 30.42 -26.93 1.28
C LYS A 185 29.10 -27.35 0.65
N GLN A 186 28.00 -27.37 1.41
CA GLN A 186 26.70 -27.84 0.94
C GLN A 186 25.87 -26.72 0.32
N PHE A 187 25.88 -25.52 0.92
CA PHE A 187 24.96 -24.42 0.60
C PHE A 187 25.67 -23.12 0.19
N GLY A 188 27.01 -23.08 0.26
CA GLY A 188 27.83 -21.93 -0.09
C GLY A 188 28.21 -21.05 1.10
N ASN A 189 29.27 -20.26 0.92
CA ASN A 189 29.87 -19.42 1.98
C ASN A 189 28.91 -18.36 2.54
N ASN A 190 27.91 -17.95 1.76
CA ASN A 190 26.97 -16.88 2.13
C ASN A 190 25.63 -17.43 2.64
N VAL A 191 25.53 -18.72 2.99
CA VAL A 191 24.30 -19.36 3.48
C VAL A 191 23.70 -18.64 4.69
N PHE A 192 24.49 -18.38 5.73
CA PHE A 192 23.99 -17.68 6.94
C PHE A 192 23.57 -16.24 6.63
N LYS A 193 24.31 -15.54 5.76
CA LYS A 193 24.03 -14.16 5.36
C LYS A 193 22.68 -14.03 4.65
N HIS A 194 22.33 -15.00 3.80
CA HIS A 194 21.15 -14.94 2.95
C HIS A 194 19.91 -15.63 3.54
N LEU A 195 20.10 -16.57 4.47
CA LEU A 195 19.02 -17.34 5.08
C LEU A 195 18.69 -16.91 6.52
N ALA A 196 19.70 -16.62 7.36
CA ALA A 196 19.50 -16.46 8.79
C ALA A 196 19.17 -15.01 9.19
N LYS A 197 18.24 -14.85 10.14
CA LYS A 197 18.02 -13.62 10.89
C LYS A 197 18.92 -13.66 12.11
N THR A 198 19.80 -12.66 12.27
CA THR A 198 20.83 -12.66 13.33
C THR A 198 20.54 -11.72 14.49
N GLY A 199 19.30 -11.24 14.59
CA GLY A 199 18.86 -10.38 15.69
C GLY A 199 18.96 -11.12 17.03
N LEU A 200 19.44 -10.41 18.07
CA LEU A 200 19.55 -10.99 19.41
C LEU A 200 18.18 -11.24 20.07
N SER A 201 17.14 -10.57 19.60
CA SER A 201 15.77 -10.75 20.03
C SER A 201 14.89 -11.18 18.85
N LEU A 202 13.92 -12.05 19.15
CA LEU A 202 12.83 -12.34 18.24
C LEU A 202 11.87 -11.16 18.26
N THR A 203 11.87 -10.36 17.19
CA THR A 203 10.90 -9.27 17.00
C THR A 203 10.18 -9.44 15.67
N LEU A 204 8.89 -9.10 15.66
CA LEU A 204 8.12 -8.93 14.43
C LEU A 204 8.34 -7.52 13.88
N SER A 205 8.57 -7.45 12.57
CA SER A 205 8.65 -6.23 11.78
C SER A 205 7.39 -6.07 10.93
N SER A 206 7.26 -4.90 10.30
CA SER A 206 6.17 -4.67 9.35
C SER A 206 6.15 -5.68 8.21
N TYR A 207 7.33 -6.17 7.81
CA TYR A 207 7.49 -7.22 6.80
C TYR A 207 6.84 -8.56 7.21
N ASP A 208 6.87 -8.87 8.51
CA ASP A 208 6.34 -10.13 9.05
C ASP A 208 4.81 -10.11 9.21
N LEU A 209 4.21 -8.93 9.25
CA LEU A 209 2.80 -8.70 9.58
C LEU A 209 1.96 -8.21 8.40
N MET A 210 2.60 -7.68 7.35
CA MET A 210 1.87 -7.08 6.24
C MET A 210 1.18 -8.12 5.35
N THR A 211 0.14 -7.66 4.67
CA THR A 211 -0.61 -8.42 3.68
C THR A 211 -0.94 -7.56 2.47
N GLN A 212 -1.07 -8.20 1.29
CA GLN A 212 -1.67 -7.61 0.10
C GLN A 212 -3.20 -7.72 0.10
N GLN A 213 -3.77 -8.58 0.95
CA GLN A 213 -5.21 -8.79 1.00
C GLN A 213 -5.93 -7.51 1.44
N GLY A 214 -6.88 -7.06 0.62
CA GLY A 214 -7.64 -5.84 0.85
C GLY A 214 -6.91 -4.54 0.50
N LEU A 215 -5.67 -4.59 0.01
CA LEU A 215 -4.98 -3.40 -0.50
C LEU A 215 -5.53 -2.99 -1.87
N ILE A 216 -6.06 -1.79 -1.98
CA ILE A 216 -6.49 -1.18 -3.25
C ILE A 216 -5.68 0.09 -3.49
N LYS A 217 -4.95 0.14 -4.59
CA LYS A 217 -4.19 1.32 -5.01
C LYS A 217 -5.07 2.19 -5.91
N LYS A 218 -5.10 3.51 -5.67
CA LYS A 218 -5.91 4.48 -6.42
C LYS A 218 -5.08 5.70 -6.82
N LEU A 219 -5.30 6.20 -8.03
CA LEU A 219 -4.71 7.45 -8.52
C LEU A 219 -5.53 8.65 -8.03
N LEU A 220 -4.87 9.79 -7.81
CA LEU A 220 -5.55 11.04 -7.46
C LEU A 220 -6.52 11.53 -8.54
N SER A 221 -6.33 11.14 -9.80
CA SER A 221 -7.22 11.50 -10.91
C SER A 221 -8.53 10.73 -10.90
N GLU A 222 -8.65 9.65 -10.12
CA GLU A 222 -9.87 8.84 -10.07
C GLU A 222 -10.99 9.55 -9.28
N PRO A 223 -12.27 9.27 -9.59
CA PRO A 223 -13.39 9.83 -8.85
C PRO A 223 -13.42 9.33 -7.40
N ALA A 224 -13.59 10.22 -6.43
CA ALA A 224 -13.69 9.88 -5.01
C ALA A 224 -14.89 8.95 -4.72
N LEU A 225 -16.00 9.12 -5.45
CA LEU A 225 -17.19 8.28 -5.34
C LEU A 225 -16.99 6.85 -5.88
N SER A 226 -15.95 6.61 -6.68
CA SER A 226 -15.62 5.26 -7.16
C SER A 226 -14.98 4.38 -6.09
N VAL A 227 -14.64 4.97 -4.93
CA VAL A 227 -14.00 4.27 -3.84
C VAL A 227 -15.05 3.64 -2.94
N ASP A 228 -15.24 2.33 -3.08
CA ASP A 228 -16.00 1.55 -2.13
C ASP A 228 -15.09 1.05 -1.00
N HIS A 229 -15.40 1.49 0.21
CA HIS A 229 -14.68 1.06 1.40
C HIS A 229 -15.26 -0.23 2.03
N GLU A 230 -16.24 -0.88 1.39
CA GLU A 230 -16.93 -2.14 1.78
C GLU A 230 -16.71 -2.53 3.24
N ARG A 231 -17.59 -2.05 4.14
CA ARG A 231 -17.60 -2.40 5.59
C ARG A 231 -16.20 -2.46 6.26
N ASN A 232 -15.27 -1.57 5.88
CA ASN A 232 -13.88 -1.48 6.40
C ASN A 232 -12.92 -2.61 6.01
N GLN A 233 -13.19 -3.42 4.98
CA GLN A 233 -12.27 -4.49 4.58
C GLN A 233 -11.15 -4.01 3.67
N ASN A 234 -11.42 -2.98 2.85
CA ASN A 234 -10.47 -2.48 1.87
C ASN A 234 -9.66 -1.29 2.41
N ALA A 235 -8.35 -1.37 2.27
CA ALA A 235 -7.41 -0.30 2.52
C ALA A 235 -7.11 0.43 1.22
N ILE A 236 -7.54 1.69 1.13
CA ILE A 236 -7.38 2.51 -0.07
C ILE A 236 -6.10 3.33 0.07
N VAL A 237 -5.12 3.00 -0.74
CA VAL A 237 -3.81 3.65 -0.77
C VAL A 237 -3.70 4.50 -2.01
N LEU A 238 -3.46 5.79 -1.82
CA LEU A 238 -3.30 6.75 -2.89
C LEU A 238 -1.86 6.70 -3.41
N ILE A 239 -1.74 6.56 -4.72
CA ILE A 239 -0.48 6.53 -5.45
C ILE A 239 -0.45 7.57 -6.56
N ASP A 240 0.75 7.95 -6.99
CA ASP A 240 0.94 8.74 -8.20
C ASP A 240 0.95 7.85 -9.46
N GLN A 241 1.14 8.46 -10.63
CA GLN A 241 1.18 7.77 -11.92
C GLN A 241 2.36 6.79 -12.03
N GLU A 242 3.41 6.97 -11.24
CA GLU A 242 4.60 6.11 -11.18
C GLU A 242 4.48 5.01 -10.10
N GLY A 243 3.37 4.96 -9.36
CA GLY A 243 3.10 3.95 -8.33
C GLY A 243 3.64 4.28 -6.94
N TYR A 244 4.15 5.49 -6.71
CA TYR A 244 4.66 5.92 -5.42
C TYR A 244 3.55 6.37 -4.48
N TYR A 245 3.74 6.10 -3.19
CA TYR A 245 2.82 6.43 -2.11
C TYR A 245 2.63 7.93 -1.95
N ILE A 246 1.38 8.35 -1.86
CA ILE A 246 0.97 9.72 -1.55
C ILE A 246 0.34 9.78 -0.16
N GLY A 247 -0.53 8.83 0.16
CA GLY A 247 -1.28 8.81 1.41
C GLY A 247 -2.32 7.71 1.45
N ASP A 248 -3.06 7.64 2.55
CA ASP A 248 -4.18 6.71 2.70
C ASP A 248 -5.49 7.46 2.55
N TRP A 249 -6.52 6.80 2.02
CA TRP A 249 -7.90 7.29 2.01
C TRP A 249 -8.76 6.37 2.87
N ARG A 250 -9.28 6.87 3.98
CA ARG A 250 -9.95 6.09 5.03
C ARG A 250 -11.38 6.56 5.19
N ASN A 251 -12.25 5.68 5.68
CA ASN A 251 -13.65 6.02 5.96
C ASN A 251 -13.84 7.25 6.85
N ILE A 252 -12.94 7.44 7.83
CA ILE A 252 -12.98 8.61 8.72
C ILE A 252 -12.73 9.94 7.98
N ASP A 253 -12.08 9.90 6.81
CA ASP A 253 -11.77 11.08 6.01
C ASP A 253 -12.97 11.53 5.16
N VAL A 254 -13.84 10.59 4.78
CA VAL A 254 -14.88 10.78 3.76
C VAL A 254 -15.90 11.83 4.16
N GLU A 255 -16.43 11.76 5.39
CA GLU A 255 -17.56 12.60 5.81
C GLU A 255 -17.16 14.09 5.89
N GLY A 256 -16.03 14.39 6.54
CA GLY A 256 -15.54 15.77 6.65
C GLY A 256 -15.24 16.38 5.29
N VAL A 257 -14.57 15.63 4.41
CA VAL A 257 -14.26 16.09 3.06
C VAL A 257 -15.53 16.29 2.23
N ARG A 258 -16.48 15.35 2.30
CA ARG A 258 -17.76 15.46 1.59
C ARG A 258 -18.53 16.70 2.03
N GLN A 259 -18.52 17.05 3.31
CA GLN A 259 -19.18 18.26 3.79
C GLN A 259 -18.59 19.54 3.16
N VAL A 260 -17.26 19.64 3.06
CA VAL A 260 -16.61 20.79 2.39
C VAL A 260 -16.99 20.87 0.92
N ILE A 261 -16.96 19.73 0.22
CA ILE A 261 -17.35 19.62 -1.20
C ILE A 261 -18.81 20.04 -1.40
N MET A 262 -19.72 19.55 -0.56
CA MET A 262 -21.14 19.88 -0.61
C MET A 262 -21.40 21.36 -0.31
N SER A 263 -20.69 21.96 0.64
CA SER A 263 -20.78 23.39 0.93
C SER A 263 -20.35 24.23 -0.27
N LEU A 264 -19.23 23.88 -0.91
CA LEU A 264 -18.81 24.54 -2.15
C LEU A 264 -19.85 24.40 -3.26
N TYR A 265 -20.34 23.18 -3.49
CA TYR A 265 -21.36 22.91 -4.51
C TYR A 265 -22.63 23.73 -4.28
N THR A 266 -23.07 23.85 -3.03
CA THR A 266 -24.24 24.66 -2.68
C THR A 266 -24.03 26.14 -3.01
N CYS A 267 -22.84 26.69 -2.74
CA CYS A 267 -22.49 28.06 -3.12
C CYS A 267 -22.44 28.26 -4.64
N LEU A 268 -21.86 27.30 -5.38
CA LEU A 268 -21.77 27.36 -6.84
C LEU A 268 -23.15 27.26 -7.51
N SER A 269 -23.99 26.32 -7.07
CA SER A 269 -25.36 26.17 -7.58
C SER A 269 -26.22 27.40 -7.25
N TRP A 270 -26.04 28.02 -6.08
CA TRP A 270 -26.68 29.29 -5.78
C TRP A 270 -26.22 30.40 -6.73
N PHE A 271 -24.92 30.47 -7.03
CA PHE A 271 -24.38 31.48 -7.93
C PHE A 271 -24.90 31.31 -9.36
N GLU A 272 -24.92 30.08 -9.88
CA GLU A 272 -25.48 29.73 -11.18
C GLU A 272 -26.95 30.17 -11.29
N ASN A 273 -27.78 29.80 -10.30
CA ASN A 273 -29.19 30.18 -10.27
C ASN A 273 -29.40 31.70 -10.15
N ASN A 274 -28.63 32.38 -9.30
CA ASN A 274 -28.68 33.83 -9.14
C ASN A 274 -28.24 34.55 -10.42
N LEU A 275 -27.23 34.01 -11.12
CA LEU A 275 -26.78 34.54 -12.40
C LEU A 275 -27.86 34.37 -13.48
N HIS A 276 -28.49 33.19 -13.58
CA HIS A 276 -29.63 32.97 -14.49
C HIS A 276 -30.78 33.95 -14.24
N MET A 277 -31.22 34.09 -12.99
CA MET A 277 -32.30 35.02 -12.64
C MET A 277 -31.96 36.47 -12.95
N ARG A 278 -30.71 36.88 -12.70
CA ARG A 278 -30.26 38.25 -12.96
C ARG A 278 -30.09 38.52 -14.46
N LEU A 279 -29.61 37.55 -15.24
CA LEU A 279 -29.56 37.63 -16.70
C LEU A 279 -30.97 37.83 -17.26
N ILE A 280 -31.94 36.99 -16.87
CA ILE A 280 -33.34 37.14 -17.30
C ILE A 280 -33.89 38.51 -16.91
N SER A 281 -33.60 38.98 -15.70
CA SER A 281 -34.04 40.30 -15.22
C SER A 281 -33.42 41.46 -16.01
N LEU A 282 -32.17 41.34 -16.45
CA LEU A 282 -31.49 42.33 -17.29
C LEU A 282 -32.21 42.46 -18.64
N PHE A 283 -32.55 41.33 -19.27
CA PHE A 283 -33.22 41.31 -20.57
C PHE A 283 -34.72 41.60 -20.52
N ALA A 284 -35.33 41.58 -19.34
CA ALA A 284 -36.71 42.00 -19.14
C ALA A 284 -36.88 43.52 -18.97
N GLN A 285 -35.78 44.29 -18.91
CA GLN A 285 -35.84 45.74 -18.80
C GLN A 285 -36.44 46.36 -20.08
N LYS A 286 -37.30 47.38 -19.91
CA LYS A 286 -37.95 48.07 -21.03
C LYS A 286 -36.94 48.75 -21.97
N ASP A 287 -35.84 49.26 -21.42
CA ASP A 287 -34.82 49.99 -22.16
C ASP A 287 -33.43 49.48 -21.73
N LEU A 288 -32.99 48.36 -22.31
CA LEU A 288 -31.64 47.83 -22.08
C LEU A 288 -30.64 48.49 -23.03
N HIS A 289 -29.59 49.08 -22.48
CA HIS A 289 -28.48 49.68 -23.21
C HIS A 289 -27.20 48.85 -23.12
N LEU A 290 -26.33 49.00 -24.12
CA LEU A 290 -25.04 48.30 -24.19
C LEU A 290 -24.19 48.50 -22.92
N ASN A 291 -24.25 49.70 -22.32
CA ASN A 291 -23.50 50.04 -21.11
C ASN A 291 -24.01 49.33 -19.84
N ASP A 292 -25.23 48.80 -19.85
CA ASP A 292 -25.80 48.06 -18.72
C ASP A 292 -25.18 46.67 -18.59
N ILE A 293 -24.65 46.11 -19.68
CA ILE A 293 -24.03 44.77 -19.71
C ILE A 293 -22.70 44.74 -18.91
N PRO A 294 -21.72 45.66 -19.13
CA PRO A 294 -20.54 45.75 -18.29
C PRO A 294 -20.85 45.97 -16.80
N ALA A 295 -21.80 46.86 -16.49
CA ALA A 295 -22.19 47.16 -15.12
C ALA A 295 -22.84 45.95 -14.43
N PHE A 296 -23.68 45.21 -15.16
CA PHE A 296 -24.22 43.93 -14.74
C PHE A 296 -23.12 42.92 -14.42
N MET A 297 -22.18 42.75 -15.36
CA MET A 297 -21.09 41.78 -15.22
C MET A 297 -20.23 42.09 -14.02
N GLU A 298 -19.84 43.35 -13.85
CA GLU A 298 -19.07 43.80 -12.70
C GLU A 298 -19.79 43.48 -11.38
N LYS A 299 -21.10 43.71 -11.31
CA LYS A 299 -21.91 43.42 -10.12
C LYS A 299 -22.03 41.92 -9.82
N VAL A 300 -22.12 41.07 -10.84
CA VAL A 300 -22.23 39.61 -10.69
C VAL A 300 -20.90 39.04 -10.23
N VAL A 301 -19.82 39.33 -10.95
CA VAL A 301 -18.53 38.65 -10.74
C VAL A 301 -17.84 39.15 -9.46
N LYS A 302 -18.12 40.38 -9.02
CA LYS A 302 -17.64 40.94 -7.74
C LYS A 302 -18.47 40.54 -6.53
N CYS A 303 -19.49 39.70 -6.69
CA CYS A 303 -20.22 39.14 -5.56
C CYS A 303 -19.25 38.29 -4.71
N LYS A 304 -19.21 38.54 -3.40
CA LYS A 304 -18.36 37.79 -2.48
C LYS A 304 -18.96 36.43 -2.15
N LEU A 305 -18.12 35.41 -2.02
CA LEU A 305 -18.52 34.04 -1.72
C LEU A 305 -19.28 33.96 -0.39
N GLY A 306 -18.79 34.64 0.65
CA GLY A 306 -19.39 34.67 1.98
C GLY A 306 -20.69 35.48 2.08
N GLU A 307 -21.05 36.24 1.04
CA GLU A 307 -22.28 37.02 1.00
C GLU A 307 -23.46 36.24 0.40
N CYS A 308 -23.20 35.09 -0.23
CA CYS A 308 -24.25 34.22 -0.73
C CYS A 308 -25.13 33.68 0.42
N THR A 309 -26.42 33.45 0.14
CA THR A 309 -27.37 32.97 1.15
C THR A 309 -26.89 31.68 1.82
N PRO A 310 -26.43 30.65 1.08
CA PRO A 310 -25.94 29.42 1.71
C PRO A 310 -24.76 29.64 2.68
N ALA A 311 -23.78 30.46 2.29
CA ALA A 311 -22.60 30.69 3.14
C ALA A 311 -22.92 31.39 4.47
N LYS A 312 -24.01 32.16 4.51
CA LYS A 312 -24.50 32.81 5.74
C LYS A 312 -25.21 31.83 6.66
N GLU A 313 -25.79 30.77 6.12
CA GLU A 313 -26.57 29.76 6.85
C GLU A 313 -25.70 28.58 7.33
N PHE A 314 -24.50 28.42 6.78
CA PHE A 314 -23.57 27.38 7.23
C PHE A 314 -23.20 27.52 8.71
N ALA A 315 -23.14 26.38 9.39
CA ALA A 315 -22.66 26.34 10.77
C ALA A 315 -21.21 26.86 10.86
N PRO A 316 -20.77 27.43 11.99
CA PRO A 316 -19.43 28.02 12.12
C PRO A 316 -18.28 27.10 11.70
N LYS A 317 -18.38 25.80 12.03
CA LYS A 317 -17.38 24.79 11.62
C LYS A 317 -17.35 24.55 10.11
N GLN A 318 -18.51 24.45 9.47
CA GLN A 318 -18.61 24.28 8.01
C GLN A 318 -18.06 25.50 7.29
N ARG A 319 -18.40 26.70 7.77
CA ARG A 319 -17.91 27.97 7.26
C ARG A 319 -16.39 28.06 7.36
N GLN A 320 -15.81 27.70 8.50
CA GLN A 320 -14.36 27.68 8.67
C GLN A 320 -13.67 26.65 7.77
N ALA A 321 -14.23 25.45 7.62
CA ALA A 321 -13.64 24.44 6.75
C ALA A 321 -13.67 24.87 5.26
N LEU A 322 -14.74 25.54 4.83
CA LEU A 322 -14.85 26.10 3.49
C LEU A 322 -13.90 27.30 3.29
N GLU A 323 -13.77 28.18 4.28
CA GLU A 323 -12.77 29.26 4.32
C GLU A 323 -11.35 28.70 4.14
N ASP A 324 -10.99 27.71 4.95
CA ASP A 324 -9.70 27.04 4.90
C ASP A 324 -9.46 26.35 3.55
N TYR A 325 -10.49 25.76 2.94
CA TYR A 325 -10.38 25.20 1.59
C TYR A 325 -10.03 26.29 0.56
N PHE A 326 -10.74 27.41 0.58
CA PHE A 326 -10.45 28.53 -0.33
C PHE A 326 -9.02 29.05 -0.13
N GLN A 327 -8.60 29.26 1.12
CA GLN A 327 -7.29 29.80 1.44
C GLN A 327 -6.14 28.82 1.16
N LYS A 328 -6.22 27.61 1.71
CA LYS A 328 -5.10 26.65 1.74
C LYS A 328 -5.02 25.79 0.48
N VAL A 329 -6.17 25.39 -0.08
CA VAL A 329 -6.21 24.51 -1.27
C VAL A 329 -6.25 25.32 -2.56
N LEU A 330 -7.16 26.30 -2.64
CA LEU A 330 -7.33 27.12 -3.84
C LEU A 330 -6.43 28.36 -3.88
N GLY A 331 -5.79 28.74 -2.78
CA GLY A 331 -4.84 29.87 -2.73
C GLY A 331 -5.52 31.24 -2.72
N LEU A 332 -6.81 31.30 -2.39
CA LEU A 332 -7.57 32.55 -2.25
C LEU A 332 -7.30 33.16 -0.87
N SER A 333 -6.34 34.07 -0.77
CA SER A 333 -5.92 34.67 0.51
C SER A 333 -7.05 35.35 1.31
N GLN A 334 -8.10 35.80 0.63
CA GLN A 334 -9.29 36.41 1.25
C GLN A 334 -10.38 35.39 1.65
N GLY A 335 -10.20 34.10 1.32
CA GLY A 335 -11.16 33.02 1.56
C GLY A 335 -12.58 33.36 1.15
N LEU A 336 -13.56 33.33 2.06
CA LEU A 336 -14.97 33.67 1.77
C LEU A 336 -15.17 35.15 1.44
N ASN A 337 -14.23 36.03 1.77
CA ASN A 337 -14.30 37.42 1.33
C ASN A 337 -13.87 37.60 -0.13
N ALA A 338 -13.30 36.56 -0.76
CA ALA A 338 -13.02 36.55 -2.18
C ALA A 338 -14.31 36.59 -3.01
N THR A 339 -14.17 37.08 -4.23
CA THR A 339 -15.24 37.20 -5.22
C THR A 339 -15.32 35.94 -6.09
N PHE A 340 -16.46 35.72 -6.74
CA PHE A 340 -16.59 34.64 -7.73
C PHE A 340 -15.62 34.82 -8.91
N GLN A 341 -15.25 36.05 -9.25
CA GLN A 341 -14.21 36.33 -10.24
C GLN A 341 -12.84 35.80 -9.81
N GLU A 342 -12.46 36.04 -8.55
CA GLU A 342 -11.19 35.55 -8.01
C GLU A 342 -11.19 34.02 -7.90
N LEU A 343 -12.32 33.42 -7.52
CA LEU A 343 -12.48 31.97 -7.52
C LEU A 343 -12.32 31.37 -8.93
N ALA A 344 -12.99 31.93 -9.93
CA ALA A 344 -12.87 31.49 -11.32
C ALA A 344 -11.41 31.54 -11.79
N LYS A 345 -10.72 32.66 -11.52
CA LYS A 345 -9.30 32.82 -11.85
C LYS A 345 -8.41 31.81 -11.13
N ALA A 346 -8.62 31.57 -9.84
CA ALA A 346 -7.83 30.60 -9.08
C ALA A 346 -8.00 29.16 -9.60
N LEU A 347 -9.20 28.82 -10.07
CA LEU A 347 -9.47 27.53 -10.71
C LEU A 347 -8.81 27.42 -12.09
N GLU A 348 -8.80 28.50 -12.87
CA GLU A 348 -8.09 28.57 -14.17
C GLU A 348 -6.58 28.48 -14.01
N ASP A 349 -5.99 29.24 -13.09
CA ASP A 349 -4.55 29.27 -12.83
C ASP A 349 -4.02 27.88 -12.43
N LYS A 350 -4.85 27.09 -11.73
CA LYS A 350 -4.56 25.71 -11.34
C LYS A 350 -4.95 24.67 -12.39
N LYS A 351 -5.51 25.10 -13.53
CA LYS A 351 -6.02 24.24 -14.61
C LYS A 351 -7.08 23.24 -14.12
N PHE A 352 -7.89 23.65 -13.15
CA PHE A 352 -8.96 22.82 -12.59
C PHE A 352 -10.27 22.96 -13.37
N ALA A 353 -10.56 24.15 -13.87
CA ALA A 353 -11.73 24.46 -14.71
C ALA A 353 -11.49 25.73 -15.53
N THR A 354 -12.24 25.91 -16.62
CA THR A 354 -12.16 27.09 -17.48
C THR A 354 -13.47 27.90 -17.41
N PHE A 355 -13.35 29.21 -17.15
CA PHE A 355 -14.42 30.20 -17.27
C PHE A 355 -14.22 31.11 -18.51
N GLU A 356 -13.14 30.89 -19.26
CA GLU A 356 -12.79 31.65 -20.44
C GLU A 356 -13.92 31.66 -21.47
N ASP A 357 -14.51 30.50 -21.78
CA ASP A 357 -15.58 30.38 -22.78
C ASP A 357 -16.85 31.12 -22.35
N PHE A 358 -17.23 31.03 -21.08
CA PHE A 358 -18.34 31.81 -20.51
C PHE A 358 -18.07 33.32 -20.59
N THR A 359 -16.87 33.75 -20.19
CA THR A 359 -16.47 35.16 -20.24
C THR A 359 -16.42 35.67 -21.68
N LEU A 360 -15.97 34.83 -22.62
CA LEU A 360 -15.90 35.12 -24.04
C LEU A 360 -17.29 35.14 -24.69
N ALA A 361 -18.21 34.28 -24.27
CA ALA A 361 -19.61 34.30 -24.69
C ALA A 361 -20.29 35.62 -24.30
N ILE A 362 -20.04 36.11 -23.09
CA ILE A 362 -20.51 37.43 -22.63
C ILE A 362 -19.81 38.57 -23.39
N LYS A 363 -18.51 38.49 -23.64
CA LYS A 363 -17.81 39.53 -24.43
C LYS A 363 -18.30 39.59 -25.86
N LYS A 364 -18.52 38.44 -26.50
CA LYS A 364 -19.13 38.34 -27.82
C LYS A 364 -20.53 38.96 -27.83
N PHE A 365 -21.28 38.81 -26.74
CA PHE A 365 -22.57 39.48 -26.58
C PHE A 365 -22.45 41.01 -26.77
N MET A 366 -21.41 41.63 -26.21
CA MET A 366 -21.18 43.08 -26.31
C MET A 366 -20.73 43.54 -27.70
N SER A 367 -20.25 42.64 -28.56
CA SER A 367 -19.73 42.95 -29.90
C SER A 367 -20.64 42.52 -31.04
N THR A 368 -21.91 42.22 -30.75
CA THR A 368 -22.89 41.74 -31.73
C THR A 368 -23.81 42.83 -32.28
N ASP A 369 -24.46 42.52 -33.39
CA ASP A 369 -25.47 43.36 -34.05
C ASP A 369 -26.78 43.49 -33.25
N LEU A 370 -26.83 42.98 -32.01
CA LEU A 370 -27.97 43.02 -31.10
C LEU A 370 -28.34 44.44 -30.66
N PHE A 371 -27.39 45.36 -30.70
CA PHE A 371 -27.61 46.76 -30.33
C PHE A 371 -27.70 47.63 -31.58
N ASP A 372 -28.58 48.64 -31.55
CA ASP A 372 -28.65 49.65 -32.60
C ASP A 372 -27.50 50.66 -32.51
N LYS A 373 -27.47 51.64 -33.42
CA LYS A 373 -26.42 52.67 -33.45
C LYS A 373 -26.45 53.60 -32.22
N GLN A 374 -27.58 53.65 -31.52
CA GLN A 374 -27.75 54.38 -30.26
C GLN A 374 -27.39 53.51 -29.04
N GLY A 375 -27.01 52.24 -29.25
CA GLY A 375 -26.66 51.30 -28.20
C GLY A 375 -27.86 50.72 -27.46
N LYS A 376 -29.07 50.79 -28.02
CA LYS A 376 -30.29 50.18 -27.47
C LYS A 376 -30.47 48.77 -28.04
N LEU A 377 -30.93 47.83 -27.21
CA LEU A 377 -31.23 46.47 -27.64
C LEU A 377 -32.32 46.47 -28.74
N LYS A 378 -32.05 45.82 -29.87
CA LYS A 378 -33.04 45.57 -30.93
C LYS A 378 -34.00 44.46 -30.48
N GLU A 379 -35.30 44.60 -30.73
CA GLU A 379 -36.31 43.55 -30.47
C GLU A 379 -36.24 42.37 -31.47
N ASP A 380 -35.05 41.80 -31.66
CA ASP A 380 -34.85 40.54 -32.38
C ASP A 380 -34.82 39.39 -31.38
N ARG A 381 -36.01 38.94 -30.99
CA ARG A 381 -36.18 37.89 -29.96
C ARG A 381 -35.43 36.60 -30.30
N PRO A 382 -35.50 36.05 -31.53
CA PRO A 382 -34.71 34.88 -31.91
C PRO A 382 -33.21 35.06 -31.66
N LEU A 383 -32.64 36.20 -32.07
CA LEU A 383 -31.22 36.48 -31.89
C LEU A 383 -30.85 36.64 -30.40
N ILE A 384 -31.67 37.37 -29.62
CA ILE A 384 -31.48 37.54 -28.18
C ILE A 384 -31.49 36.18 -27.46
N PHE A 385 -32.48 35.34 -27.75
CA PHE A 385 -32.61 34.02 -27.12
C PHE A 385 -31.45 33.10 -27.49
N ALA A 386 -30.99 33.09 -28.74
CA ALA A 386 -29.84 32.29 -29.16
C ALA A 386 -28.57 32.67 -28.40
N HIS A 387 -28.33 33.98 -28.19
CA HIS A 387 -27.18 34.45 -27.43
C HIS A 387 -27.29 34.14 -25.93
N LEU A 388 -28.48 34.29 -25.34
CA LEU A 388 -28.75 33.91 -23.95
C LEU A 388 -28.55 32.42 -23.71
N GLU A 389 -29.08 31.58 -24.61
CA GLU A 389 -28.91 30.14 -24.58
C GLU A 389 -27.42 29.76 -24.64
N ASN A 390 -26.64 30.43 -25.48
CA ASN A 390 -25.20 30.21 -25.55
C ASN A 390 -24.50 30.56 -24.23
N ILE A 391 -24.81 31.71 -23.62
CA ILE A 391 -24.23 32.10 -22.32
C ILE A 391 -24.56 31.09 -21.23
N VAL A 392 -25.81 30.63 -21.17
CA VAL A 392 -26.26 29.62 -20.20
C VAL A 392 -25.53 28.29 -20.41
N LYS A 393 -25.42 27.82 -21.66
CA LYS A 393 -24.67 26.58 -21.98
C LYS A 393 -23.21 26.65 -21.54
N GLU A 394 -22.53 27.76 -21.79
CA GLU A 394 -21.13 27.93 -21.40
C GLU A 394 -20.96 28.01 -19.87
N LEU A 395 -21.93 28.62 -19.17
CA LEU A 395 -21.95 28.62 -17.70
C LEU A 395 -22.13 27.20 -17.14
N GLU A 396 -23.11 26.44 -17.64
CA GLU A 396 -23.35 25.05 -17.24
C GLU A 396 -22.14 24.15 -17.53
N ALA A 397 -21.44 24.37 -18.65
CA ALA A 397 -20.19 23.67 -18.97
C ALA A 397 -19.09 24.00 -17.96
N SER A 398 -18.93 25.29 -17.62
CA SER A 398 -17.98 25.75 -16.60
C SER A 398 -18.28 25.12 -15.24
N MET A 399 -19.54 25.14 -14.79
CA MET A 399 -19.95 24.54 -13.51
C MET A 399 -19.71 23.03 -13.47
N ARG A 400 -20.03 22.32 -14.56
CA ARG A 400 -19.73 20.88 -14.68
C ARG A 400 -18.23 20.58 -14.63
N SER A 401 -17.39 21.43 -15.22
CA SER A 401 -15.94 21.27 -15.12
C SER A 401 -15.45 21.40 -13.67
N ILE A 402 -15.97 22.37 -12.91
CA ILE A 402 -15.63 22.54 -11.50
C ILE A 402 -16.08 21.34 -10.69
N GLN A 403 -17.32 20.89 -10.90
CA GLN A 403 -17.86 19.70 -10.24
C GLN A 403 -16.98 18.47 -10.52
N SER A 404 -16.62 18.25 -11.78
CA SER A 404 -15.73 17.14 -12.17
C SER A 404 -14.37 17.20 -11.49
N TYR A 405 -13.81 18.40 -11.26
CA TYR A 405 -12.57 18.55 -10.49
C TYR A 405 -12.76 18.18 -9.01
N VAL A 406 -13.79 18.74 -8.37
CA VAL A 406 -14.00 18.58 -6.93
C VAL A 406 -14.38 17.14 -6.56
N GLU A 407 -14.98 16.39 -7.49
CA GLU A 407 -15.30 14.98 -7.34
C GLU A 407 -14.07 14.03 -7.43
N LYS A 408 -12.89 14.52 -7.82
CA LYS A 408 -11.66 13.70 -7.89
C LYS A 408 -11.03 13.50 -6.52
N LEU A 409 -10.33 12.37 -6.35
CA LEU A 409 -9.54 12.08 -5.16
C LEU A 409 -8.46 13.14 -4.90
N GLN A 410 -7.96 13.81 -5.92
CA GLN A 410 -7.02 14.92 -5.80
C GLN A 410 -7.55 16.04 -4.91
N ALA A 411 -8.73 16.57 -5.22
CA ALA A 411 -9.35 17.64 -4.44
C ALA A 411 -9.70 17.15 -3.02
N ALA A 412 -10.25 15.93 -2.94
CA ALA A 412 -10.61 15.31 -1.67
C ALA A 412 -9.40 15.13 -0.73
N PHE A 413 -8.27 14.68 -1.27
CA PHE A 413 -7.04 14.48 -0.52
C PHE A 413 -6.38 15.79 -0.09
N GLN A 414 -6.45 16.83 -0.91
CA GLN A 414 -6.01 18.17 -0.52
C GLN A 414 -6.86 18.73 0.62
N ILE A 415 -8.18 18.54 0.59
CA ILE A 415 -9.05 18.93 1.71
C ILE A 415 -8.63 18.18 2.98
N LYS A 416 -8.47 16.86 2.90
CA LYS A 416 -8.01 16.04 4.02
C LYS A 416 -6.71 16.57 4.65
N THR A 417 -5.70 16.85 3.83
CA THR A 417 -4.35 17.17 4.30
C THR A 417 -4.20 18.63 4.72
N GLU A 418 -4.70 19.56 3.91
CA GLU A 418 -4.51 21.01 4.12
C GLU A 418 -5.59 21.64 5.01
N VAL A 419 -6.85 21.20 4.88
CA VAL A 419 -7.97 21.75 5.66
C VAL A 419 -8.04 21.07 7.03
N PHE A 420 -8.10 19.73 7.05
CA PHE A 420 -8.23 18.97 8.30
C PHE A 420 -6.89 18.64 8.96
N GLY A 421 -5.75 18.86 8.29
CA GLY A 421 -4.43 18.60 8.86
C GLY A 421 -4.10 17.11 9.01
N PHE A 422 -4.87 16.21 8.39
CA PHE A 422 -4.66 14.77 8.49
C PHE A 422 -3.49 14.34 7.61
N LYS A 423 -2.29 14.39 8.19
CA LYS A 423 -1.06 13.99 7.52
C LYS A 423 -1.03 12.48 7.23
N PRO A 424 -0.41 12.05 6.12
CA PRO A 424 -0.13 10.64 5.87
C PRO A 424 0.64 10.01 7.03
N SER A 425 0.24 8.80 7.42
CA SER A 425 0.95 7.99 8.40
C SER A 425 1.19 6.63 7.77
N TYR A 426 2.45 6.19 7.71
CA TYR A 426 2.86 4.95 7.08
C TYR A 426 3.99 4.31 7.87
N LEU A 427 4.25 3.04 7.56
CA LEU A 427 5.31 2.25 8.14
C LEU A 427 6.43 2.04 7.13
N SER A 428 7.67 2.03 7.59
CA SER A 428 8.73 1.37 6.83
C SER A 428 8.54 -0.14 6.95
N HIS A 429 8.93 -0.89 5.93
CA HIS A 429 8.99 -2.36 6.00
C HIS A 429 9.81 -2.91 7.18
N ARG A 430 10.66 -2.07 7.82
CA ARG A 430 11.52 -2.43 8.96
C ARG A 430 11.00 -2.01 10.32
N ASP A 431 9.92 -1.23 10.37
CA ASP A 431 9.39 -0.76 11.65
C ASP A 431 8.99 -1.98 12.49
N GLU A 432 9.41 -2.00 13.75
CA GLU A 432 9.17 -3.10 14.69
C GLU A 432 7.78 -2.99 15.33
N LEU A 433 7.28 -4.09 15.90
CA LEU A 433 5.94 -4.16 16.49
C LEU A 433 5.58 -2.98 17.41
N ALA A 434 6.48 -2.55 18.29
CA ALA A 434 6.22 -1.43 19.20
C ALA A 434 5.97 -0.11 18.45
N GLU A 435 6.73 0.14 17.37
CA GLU A 435 6.54 1.31 16.52
C GLU A 435 5.26 1.21 15.69
N ILE A 436 4.95 0.00 15.20
CA ILE A 436 3.69 -0.30 14.49
C ILE A 436 2.48 0.01 15.39
N GLU A 437 2.48 -0.48 16.63
CA GLU A 437 1.42 -0.25 17.61
C GLU A 437 1.28 1.24 17.94
N ALA A 438 2.40 1.94 18.15
CA ALA A 438 2.40 3.37 18.43
C ALA A 438 1.82 4.20 17.27
N LYS A 439 2.17 3.88 16.02
CA LYS A 439 1.66 4.57 14.83
C LYS A 439 0.23 4.18 14.48
N MET A 440 -0.23 2.97 14.84
CA MET A 440 -1.56 2.47 14.48
C MET A 440 -2.65 3.34 15.12
N ALA A 441 -2.46 3.72 16.40
CA ALA A 441 -3.39 4.57 17.13
C ALA A 441 -4.87 4.13 16.94
N SER A 442 -5.70 4.97 16.33
CA SER A 442 -7.10 4.69 15.99
C SER A 442 -7.34 4.33 14.52
N TYR A 443 -6.27 4.22 13.72
CA TYR A 443 -6.40 3.92 12.30
C TYR A 443 -6.83 2.47 12.07
N PRO A 444 -7.69 2.22 11.06
CA PRO A 444 -8.13 0.87 10.74
C PRO A 444 -7.01 0.01 10.14
N TYR A 445 -6.03 0.64 9.50
CA TYR A 445 -4.84 0.02 8.92
C TYR A 445 -3.71 1.05 8.79
N LEU A 446 -2.50 0.55 8.61
CA LEU A 446 -1.34 1.33 8.16
C LEU A 446 -0.75 0.74 6.89
N THR A 447 -0.36 1.62 5.96
CA THR A 447 0.36 1.23 4.75
C THR A 447 1.83 0.98 5.06
N VAL A 448 2.36 -0.14 4.59
CA VAL A 448 3.78 -0.48 4.66
C VAL A 448 4.45 -0.08 3.35
N ASN A 449 5.50 0.73 3.48
CA ASN A 449 6.23 1.29 2.37
C ASN A 449 7.67 0.76 2.31
N TYR A 450 8.14 0.52 1.08
CA TYR A 450 9.55 0.37 0.78
C TYR A 450 10.13 1.73 0.42
N LEU A 451 11.39 1.98 0.79
CA LEU A 451 12.10 3.16 0.31
C LEU A 451 12.62 2.84 -1.10
N GLY A 452 11.98 3.42 -2.10
CA GLY A 452 12.38 3.33 -3.49
C GLY A 452 13.45 4.35 -3.86
N ASP A 453 13.61 4.55 -5.17
CA ASP A 453 14.62 5.45 -5.71
C ASP A 453 14.34 6.91 -5.33
N LYS A 454 15.42 7.70 -5.20
CA LYS A 454 15.36 9.15 -4.89
C LYS A 454 14.58 9.48 -3.60
N GLY A 455 14.50 8.54 -2.66
CA GLY A 455 13.83 8.74 -1.37
C GLY A 455 12.30 8.68 -1.44
N ARG A 456 11.73 8.25 -2.57
CA ARG A 456 10.28 8.10 -2.72
C ARG A 456 9.81 6.77 -2.13
N HIS A 457 8.58 6.73 -1.63
CA HIS A 457 8.03 5.55 -0.97
C HIS A 457 7.16 4.74 -1.93
N VAL A 458 7.32 3.41 -1.95
CA VAL A 458 6.48 2.49 -2.73
C VAL A 458 5.62 1.66 -1.79
N PRO A 459 4.28 1.64 -1.93
CA PRO A 459 3.43 0.85 -1.05
C PRO A 459 3.48 -0.63 -1.42
N VAL A 460 3.91 -1.44 -0.45
CA VAL A 460 4.16 -2.88 -0.58
C VAL A 460 3.22 -3.73 0.27
N GLY A 461 2.28 -3.14 1.00
CA GLY A 461 1.32 -3.90 1.79
C GLY A 461 0.62 -3.03 2.82
N ILE A 462 -0.27 -3.66 3.57
CA ILE A 462 -0.96 -3.03 4.70
C ILE A 462 -0.85 -3.91 5.94
N ILE A 463 -0.96 -3.28 7.10
CA ILE A 463 -1.20 -3.97 8.37
C ILE A 463 -2.57 -3.52 8.88
N PRO A 464 -3.59 -4.40 8.84
CA PRO A 464 -4.87 -4.12 9.48
C PRO A 464 -4.73 -4.04 11.00
N SER A 465 -5.42 -3.10 11.63
CA SER A 465 -5.49 -2.99 13.10
C SER A 465 -6.03 -4.26 13.76
N THR A 466 -6.89 -5.02 13.08
CA THR A 466 -7.42 -6.30 13.54
C THR A 466 -6.34 -7.38 13.68
N THR A 467 -5.27 -7.32 12.89
CA THR A 467 -4.12 -8.22 13.02
C THR A 467 -3.42 -8.00 14.35
N LEU A 468 -3.15 -6.75 14.73
CA LEU A 468 -2.46 -6.40 15.98
C LEU A 468 -3.26 -6.74 17.24
N ARG A 469 -4.59 -6.85 17.13
CA ARG A 469 -5.47 -7.22 18.24
C ARG A 469 -5.52 -8.72 18.50
N LYS A 470 -4.91 -9.55 17.65
CA LYS A 470 -4.83 -11.00 17.88
C LYS A 470 -3.91 -11.30 19.06
N PRO A 471 -4.25 -12.27 19.92
CA PRO A 471 -3.37 -12.66 21.04
C PRO A 471 -2.05 -13.29 20.56
N THR A 472 -2.10 -13.97 19.41
CA THR A 472 -0.94 -14.58 18.76
C THR A 472 -0.72 -13.89 17.41
N LEU A 473 0.48 -13.35 17.20
CA LEU A 473 0.88 -12.65 15.97
C LEU A 473 1.82 -13.48 15.08
N GLY A 474 2.35 -14.57 15.63
CA GLY A 474 3.21 -15.51 14.94
C GLY A 474 3.47 -16.72 15.82
N THR A 475 4.28 -17.64 15.32
CA THR A 475 4.60 -18.89 16.02
C THR A 475 6.10 -19.12 16.06
N VAL A 476 6.54 -19.97 16.99
CA VAL A 476 7.94 -20.35 17.12
C VAL A 476 8.09 -21.84 17.37
N THR A 477 9.11 -22.44 16.74
CA THR A 477 9.61 -23.79 17.04
C THR A 477 10.96 -23.69 17.73
N LEU A 478 11.13 -24.44 18.82
CA LEU A 478 12.38 -24.53 19.55
C LEU A 478 13.06 -25.86 19.22
N ARG A 479 14.38 -25.78 19.01
CA ARG A 479 15.24 -26.90 18.68
C ARG A 479 16.44 -26.85 19.59
N ASP A 480 16.68 -27.95 20.30
CA ASP A 480 17.76 -28.16 21.27
C ASP A 480 17.56 -27.51 22.65
N PHE A 481 16.41 -26.89 22.89
CA PHE A 481 16.05 -26.28 24.16
C PHE A 481 14.53 -26.11 24.27
N SER A 482 14.01 -26.11 25.50
CA SER A 482 12.59 -25.85 25.79
C SER A 482 12.33 -24.54 26.55
N ASN A 483 13.38 -23.85 27.00
CA ASN A 483 13.25 -22.71 27.92
C ASN A 483 12.88 -21.41 27.18
N ARG A 484 11.67 -20.92 27.44
CA ARG A 484 11.14 -19.67 26.88
C ARG A 484 11.91 -18.43 27.35
N GLU A 485 12.32 -18.42 28.61
CA GLU A 485 12.98 -17.27 29.25
C GLU A 485 14.41 -17.09 28.75
N GLU A 486 15.12 -18.20 28.53
CA GLU A 486 16.50 -18.21 28.02
C GLU A 486 16.61 -17.51 26.66
N THR A 487 15.60 -17.69 25.81
CA THR A 487 15.56 -17.14 24.45
C THR A 487 14.70 -15.90 24.32
N LYS A 488 14.17 -15.39 25.44
CA LYS A 488 13.35 -14.17 25.51
C LYS A 488 12.23 -14.14 24.48
N ILE A 489 11.55 -15.28 24.28
CA ILE A 489 10.49 -15.40 23.28
C ILE A 489 9.32 -14.49 23.67
N PRO A 490 8.97 -13.49 22.85
CA PRO A 490 7.90 -12.56 23.17
C PRO A 490 6.56 -13.27 23.39
N PRO A 491 5.68 -12.73 24.25
CA PRO A 491 4.39 -13.34 24.58
C PRO A 491 3.45 -13.48 23.37
N TYR A 492 3.59 -12.62 22.35
CA TYR A 492 2.80 -12.65 21.12
C TYR A 492 3.22 -13.74 20.13
N LEU A 493 4.31 -14.48 20.41
CA LEU A 493 4.70 -15.68 19.67
C LEU A 493 4.29 -16.92 20.45
N GLU A 494 3.55 -17.79 19.79
CA GLU A 494 3.11 -19.07 20.36
C GLU A 494 4.15 -20.17 20.06
N VAL A 495 4.61 -20.85 21.09
CA VAL A 495 5.50 -22.02 20.94
C VAL A 495 4.64 -23.21 20.53
N ILE A 496 4.85 -23.71 19.31
CA ILE A 496 4.00 -24.78 18.73
C ILE A 496 4.72 -26.12 18.58
N SER A 497 6.05 -26.13 18.69
CA SER A 497 6.88 -27.33 18.63
C SER A 497 8.14 -27.12 19.46
N VAL A 498 8.55 -28.15 20.19
CA VAL A 498 9.80 -28.20 20.94
C VAL A 498 10.42 -29.57 20.69
N ILE A 499 11.69 -29.58 20.27
CA ILE A 499 12.55 -30.77 20.35
C ILE A 499 13.73 -30.35 21.20
N ASP A 500 13.94 -31.02 22.31
CA ASP A 500 14.99 -30.73 23.27
C ASP A 500 15.60 -32.05 23.73
N HIS A 501 16.93 -32.10 23.79
CA HIS A 501 17.68 -33.24 24.36
C HIS A 501 18.22 -32.92 25.76
N HIS A 502 17.99 -31.70 26.26
CA HIS A 502 18.30 -31.25 27.60
C HIS A 502 17.09 -31.37 28.55
N LYS A 503 17.34 -31.11 29.84
CA LYS A 503 16.38 -31.22 30.95
C LYS A 503 15.14 -30.33 30.69
N THR A 504 14.01 -30.97 30.41
CA THR A 504 12.75 -30.30 30.02
C THR A 504 11.98 -29.72 31.21
N GLU A 505 11.57 -28.46 31.12
CA GLU A 505 10.59 -27.81 32.00
C GLU A 505 9.48 -27.17 31.14
N LEU A 506 8.21 -27.49 31.40
CA LEU A 506 7.06 -27.09 30.55
C LEU A 506 5.93 -26.48 31.39
N THR A 507 5.48 -25.27 31.01
CA THR A 507 4.29 -24.62 31.60
C THR A 507 3.26 -24.31 30.51
N THR A 508 2.08 -24.94 30.55
CA THR A 508 1.01 -24.77 29.54
C THR A 508 -0.37 -24.54 30.17
N LYS A 509 -1.26 -23.85 29.44
CA LYS A 509 -2.68 -23.64 29.80
C LYS A 509 -3.66 -24.51 28.99
N ALA A 510 -3.17 -25.29 28.03
CA ALA A 510 -3.94 -26.23 27.22
C ALA A 510 -3.51 -27.69 27.51
N PRO A 511 -4.30 -28.72 27.17
CA PRO A 511 -3.89 -30.12 27.37
C PRO A 511 -2.61 -30.43 26.55
N PRO A 512 -1.48 -30.78 27.19
CA PRO A 512 -0.26 -31.08 26.46
C PRO A 512 -0.22 -32.55 26.02
N MET A 513 0.47 -32.79 24.91
CA MET A 513 1.11 -34.08 24.61
C MET A 513 2.62 -33.82 24.67
N LEU A 514 3.35 -34.59 25.48
CA LEU A 514 4.81 -34.51 25.62
C LEU A 514 5.42 -35.85 25.21
N LEU A 515 6.30 -35.83 24.22
CA LEU A 515 7.08 -36.98 23.77
C LEU A 515 8.56 -36.64 23.97
N ILE A 516 9.22 -37.30 24.93
CA ILE A 516 10.66 -37.17 25.17
C ILE A 516 11.33 -38.40 24.55
N CYS A 517 12.16 -38.18 23.54
CA CYS A 517 13.00 -39.20 22.95
C CYS A 517 14.46 -38.86 23.30
N ASP A 518 14.98 -39.54 24.31
CA ASP A 518 16.40 -39.56 24.63
C ASP A 518 17.03 -40.73 23.85
N ALA A 519 18.18 -40.50 23.21
CA ALA A 519 18.84 -41.48 22.33
C ALA A 519 19.77 -42.42 23.12
#